data_AF-A0A7K2QA83-F1
#
_entry.id   AF-A0A7K2QA83-F1
#
_cell.length_a   1.000
_cell.length_b   1.000
_cell.length_c   1.000
_cell.angle_alpha   90.00
_cell.angle_beta   90.00
_cell.angle_gamma   90.00
#
_symmetry.space_group_name_H-M   'P 1'
#
loop_
_entity.id
_entity.type
_entity.pdbx_description
1 polymer ?
#
loop_
_entity_poly.entity_id
_entity_poly.type
_entity_poly.pdbx_seq_one_letter_code
_entity_poly.pdbx_strand_id
1 'polypeptide(L)'
;MIEAPQGELATGERSTRNRVARSILDHGPSTVADLAARLGLTQAAVRRHLDALVADDVVEPREQRVYGARTRGRPAKVFALTDCGRDAFDQSYDSLAADALRWIAQAAGGGEQGEAAVAAFARARMDAQAETYRESLDAAAPEGRTEALAKALTADGYAATAKSAPGPHSGEQLCQHHCPVAHVAEQFPQLCEAETEVFSRLLGTHVQRLATIAHGDGVCTTFIPRGAGTPQNDTSASASTAGRNPA
;
A
#
# COMPACT_ATOMS: atom_id res chain seq x y z
N MET A 1 41.95 4.15 -28.10
CA MET A 1 40.83 5.00 -27.66
C MET A 1 39.76 4.04 -27.17
N ILE A 2 39.54 3.97 -25.85
CA ILE A 2 38.63 3.01 -25.23
C ILE A 2 37.32 3.76 -24.99
N GLU A 3 36.33 3.48 -25.83
CA GLU A 3 34.95 3.93 -25.67
C GLU A 3 34.36 3.16 -24.48
N ALA A 4 34.06 3.86 -23.39
CA ALA A 4 33.40 3.27 -22.22
C ALA A 4 31.95 2.89 -22.56
N PRO A 5 31.39 1.82 -21.95
CA PRO A 5 30.08 1.30 -22.35
C PRO A 5 28.97 2.26 -21.90
N GLN A 6 28.27 2.84 -22.88
CA GLN A 6 27.19 3.81 -22.68
C GLN A 6 25.98 3.25 -21.90
N GLY A 7 25.91 1.94 -21.67
CA GLY A 7 24.80 1.27 -20.97
C GLY A 7 24.81 1.42 -19.44
N GLU A 8 25.97 1.58 -18.81
CA GLU A 8 26.08 1.61 -17.33
C GLU A 8 25.86 3.03 -16.77
N LEU A 9 26.20 4.07 -17.54
CA LEU A 9 25.82 5.44 -17.23
C LEU A 9 24.32 5.67 -17.43
N ALA A 10 23.70 5.05 -18.43
CA ALA A 10 22.27 5.22 -18.71
C ALA A 10 21.36 4.65 -17.60
N THR A 11 21.75 3.54 -16.97
CA THR A 11 21.03 2.95 -15.83
C THR A 11 21.20 3.77 -14.55
N GLY A 12 22.41 4.28 -14.28
CA GLY A 12 22.68 5.18 -13.15
C GLY A 12 22.01 6.56 -13.29
N GLU A 13 21.96 7.11 -14.50
CA GLU A 13 21.29 8.37 -14.81
C GLU A 13 19.76 8.25 -14.71
N ARG A 14 19.17 7.13 -15.16
CA ARG A 14 17.73 6.84 -14.97
C ARG A 14 17.39 6.64 -13.48
N SER A 15 18.24 5.94 -12.73
CA SER A 15 18.08 5.77 -11.28
C SER A 15 18.11 7.12 -10.54
N THR A 16 19.04 8.00 -10.89
CA THR A 16 19.16 9.33 -10.27
C THR A 16 18.01 10.26 -10.68
N ARG A 17 17.55 10.18 -11.92
CA ARG A 17 16.37 10.91 -12.41
C ARG A 17 15.10 10.52 -11.65
N ASN A 18 14.90 9.22 -11.43
CA ASN A 18 13.78 8.73 -10.62
C ASN A 18 13.86 9.22 -9.17
N ARG A 19 15.05 9.26 -8.56
CA ARG A 19 15.24 9.81 -7.21
C ARG A 19 14.87 11.29 -7.12
N VAL A 20 15.18 12.09 -8.15
CA VAL A 20 14.80 13.52 -8.21
C VAL A 20 13.29 13.70 -8.26
N ALA A 21 12.62 13.00 -9.16
CA ALA A 21 11.17 13.10 -9.30
C ALA A 21 10.42 12.53 -8.08
N ARG A 22 10.90 11.41 -7.50
CA ARG A 22 10.37 10.85 -6.25
C ARG A 22 10.49 11.83 -5.08
N SER A 23 11.60 12.56 -4.97
CA SER A 23 11.74 13.61 -3.95
C SER A 23 10.73 14.75 -4.13
N ILE A 24 10.26 15.03 -5.34
CA ILE A 24 9.19 16.01 -5.61
C ILE A 24 7.82 15.40 -5.29
N LEU A 25 7.64 14.09 -5.52
CA LEU A 25 6.42 13.36 -5.14
C LEU A 25 6.20 13.40 -3.63
N ASP A 26 7.21 13.01 -2.85
CA ASP A 26 7.10 12.79 -1.41
C ASP A 26 7.05 14.11 -0.60
N HIS A 27 7.59 15.20 -1.16
CA HIS A 27 7.73 16.47 -0.42
C HIS A 27 7.06 17.67 -1.11
N GLY A 28 6.40 17.45 -2.23
CA GLY A 28 5.77 18.50 -3.02
C GLY A 28 6.77 19.36 -3.81
N PRO A 29 6.27 20.47 -4.40
CA PRO A 29 7.04 21.33 -5.29
C PRO A 29 8.35 21.81 -4.64
N SER A 30 9.47 21.56 -5.29
CA SER A 30 10.80 21.72 -4.69
C SER A 30 11.74 22.52 -5.58
N THR A 31 12.66 23.29 -4.98
CA THR A 31 13.70 24.00 -5.75
C THR A 31 14.89 23.08 -6.06
N VAL A 32 15.72 23.49 -7.02
CA VAL A 32 17.00 22.81 -7.33
C VAL A 32 17.89 22.70 -6.08
N ALA A 33 17.90 23.73 -5.22
CA ALA A 33 18.70 23.74 -4.00
C ALA A 33 18.18 22.71 -2.98
N ASP A 34 16.87 22.62 -2.79
CA ASP A 34 16.26 21.66 -1.86
C ASP A 34 16.49 20.22 -2.31
N LEU A 35 16.42 19.97 -3.62
CA LEU A 35 16.67 18.66 -4.21
C LEU A 35 18.15 18.26 -4.12
N ALA A 36 19.06 19.20 -4.37
CA ALA A 36 20.49 18.99 -4.25
C ALA A 36 20.89 18.63 -2.81
N ALA A 37 20.36 19.37 -1.82
CA ALA A 37 20.60 19.11 -0.41
C ALA A 37 20.07 17.75 0.05
N ARG A 38 18.84 17.40 -0.33
CA ARG A 38 18.20 16.13 0.07
C ARG A 38 18.84 14.91 -0.57
N LEU A 39 19.27 15.02 -1.82
CA LEU A 39 19.74 13.87 -2.60
C LEU A 39 21.27 13.68 -2.55
N GLY A 40 21.99 14.61 -1.93
CA GLY A 40 23.46 14.62 -1.89
C GLY A 40 24.08 14.86 -3.27
N LEU A 41 23.41 15.65 -4.11
CA LEU A 41 23.81 15.91 -5.50
C LEU A 41 24.25 17.36 -5.68
N THR A 42 25.06 17.63 -6.71
CA THR A 42 25.37 19.01 -7.09
C THR A 42 24.15 19.65 -7.77
N GLN A 43 23.96 20.96 -7.61
CA GLN A 43 22.86 21.67 -8.27
C GLN A 43 22.92 21.55 -9.81
N ALA A 44 24.12 21.43 -10.38
CA ALA A 44 24.30 21.20 -11.81
C ALA A 44 23.79 19.82 -12.25
N ALA A 45 24.05 18.77 -11.47
CA ALA A 45 23.54 17.43 -11.73
C ALA A 45 22.01 17.40 -11.62
N VAL A 46 21.44 18.01 -10.57
CA VAL A 46 19.99 18.11 -10.39
C VAL A 46 19.35 18.87 -11.55
N ARG A 47 19.93 19.98 -12.01
CA ARG A 47 19.40 20.74 -13.15
C ARG A 47 19.36 19.90 -14.43
N ARG A 48 20.43 19.15 -14.75
CA ARG A 48 20.45 18.23 -15.89
C ARG A 48 19.33 17.18 -15.82
N HIS A 49 19.06 16.62 -14.64
CA HIS A 49 17.97 15.66 -14.47
C HIS A 49 16.59 16.31 -14.57
N LEU A 50 16.40 17.50 -14.00
CA LEU A 50 15.16 18.27 -14.12
C LEU A 50 14.89 18.67 -15.57
N ASP A 51 15.89 19.10 -16.32
CA ASP A 51 15.74 19.47 -17.73
C ASP A 51 15.25 18.27 -18.56
N ALA A 52 15.77 17.07 -18.29
CA ALA A 52 15.29 15.84 -18.90
C ALA A 52 13.86 15.49 -18.47
N LEU A 53 13.53 15.60 -17.18
CA LEU A 53 12.18 15.36 -16.67
C LEU A 53 11.14 16.35 -17.20
N VAL A 54 11.55 17.60 -17.48
CA VAL A 54 10.70 18.59 -18.15
C VAL A 54 10.49 18.23 -19.62
N ALA A 55 11.54 17.77 -20.30
CA ALA A 55 11.42 17.32 -21.70
C ALA A 55 10.51 16.09 -21.83
N ASP A 56 10.51 15.22 -20.81
CA ASP A 56 9.68 14.02 -20.72
C ASP A 56 8.25 14.31 -20.18
N ASP A 57 7.89 15.58 -19.95
CA ASP A 57 6.60 16.04 -19.37
C ASP A 57 6.27 15.42 -17.99
N VAL A 58 7.28 15.03 -17.23
CA VAL A 58 7.13 14.42 -15.89
C VAL A 58 7.07 15.50 -14.80
N VAL A 59 7.82 16.59 -14.96
CA VAL A 59 7.80 17.73 -14.04
C VAL A 59 7.66 19.02 -14.82
N GLU A 60 7.02 20.02 -14.21
CA GLU A 60 6.90 21.34 -14.78
C GLU A 60 7.53 22.41 -13.88
N PRO A 61 8.21 23.41 -14.46
CA PRO A 61 8.73 24.55 -13.72
C PRO A 61 7.59 25.54 -13.41
N ARG A 62 7.39 25.84 -12.13
CA ARG A 62 6.48 26.89 -11.66
C ARG A 62 7.29 28.02 -11.01
N GLU A 63 6.76 29.24 -11.08
CA GLU A 63 7.31 30.35 -10.29
C GLU A 63 6.90 30.17 -8.83
N GLN A 64 7.86 30.31 -7.91
CA GLN A 64 7.56 30.28 -6.48
C GLN A 64 6.66 31.47 -6.13
N ARG A 65 5.45 31.19 -5.65
CA ARG A 65 4.56 32.24 -5.13
C ARG A 65 5.13 32.77 -3.81
N VAL A 66 5.81 33.91 -3.87
CA VAL A 66 6.32 34.59 -2.67
C VAL A 66 5.20 35.41 -2.05
N TYR A 67 4.67 34.96 -0.90
CA TYR A 67 3.79 35.76 -0.04
C TYR A 67 4.64 36.51 0.98
N GLY A 68 4.74 37.84 0.86
CA GLY A 68 5.52 38.70 1.76
C GLY A 68 6.33 39.78 1.05
N ALA A 69 7.21 40.46 1.80
CA ALA A 69 8.05 41.53 1.28
C ALA A 69 8.97 41.02 0.15
N ARG A 70 8.79 41.58 -1.05
CA ARG A 70 9.60 41.28 -2.25
C ARG A 70 11.09 41.44 -1.95
N THR A 71 11.81 40.33 -1.81
CA THR A 71 13.27 40.35 -1.79
C THR A 71 13.80 40.68 -3.18
N ARG A 72 14.91 41.42 -3.27
CA ARG A 72 15.52 41.82 -4.55
C ARG A 72 16.14 40.59 -5.24
N GLY A 73 15.51 40.08 -6.30
CA GLY A 73 16.00 38.97 -7.13
C GLY A 73 14.87 38.28 -7.90
N ARG A 74 15.19 37.59 -9.02
CA ARG A 74 14.21 36.73 -9.72
C ARG A 74 13.83 35.57 -8.77
N PRO A 75 12.53 35.32 -8.53
CA PRO A 75 12.09 34.21 -7.67
C PRO A 75 12.69 32.88 -8.13
N ALA A 76 13.01 32.00 -7.17
CA ALA A 76 13.52 30.68 -7.51
C ALA A 76 12.46 29.88 -8.29
N LYS A 77 12.89 29.15 -9.33
CA LYS A 77 12.02 28.18 -9.99
C LYS A 77 11.80 27.00 -9.05
N VAL A 78 10.54 26.65 -8.81
CA VAL A 78 10.14 25.42 -8.14
C VAL A 78 9.68 24.43 -9.21
N PHE A 79 9.95 23.15 -9.01
CA PHE A 79 9.53 22.09 -9.92
C PHE A 79 8.45 21.27 -9.23
N ALA A 80 7.35 21.04 -9.92
CA ALA A 80 6.23 20.23 -9.47
C ALA A 80 6.02 19.07 -10.45
N LEU A 81 5.53 17.92 -9.97
CA LEU A 81 5.08 16.87 -10.87
C LEU A 81 3.87 17.35 -11.67
N THR A 82 3.87 17.02 -12.97
CA THR A 82 2.67 17.09 -13.81
C THR A 82 1.73 15.92 -13.44
N ASP A 83 0.51 15.95 -13.97
CA ASP A 83 -0.42 14.83 -13.81
C ASP A 83 0.13 13.57 -14.51
N CYS A 84 0.67 13.72 -15.73
CA CYS A 84 1.33 12.63 -16.47
C CYS A 84 2.55 12.08 -15.71
N GLY A 85 3.36 12.94 -15.11
CA GLY A 85 4.51 12.53 -14.33
C GLY A 85 4.12 11.77 -13.07
N ARG A 86 3.03 12.16 -12.42
CA ARG A 86 2.47 11.43 -11.27
C ARG A 86 2.02 10.03 -11.69
N ASP A 87 1.30 9.92 -12.80
CA ASP A 87 0.78 8.65 -13.31
C ASP A 87 1.89 7.70 -13.83
N ALA A 88 2.97 8.25 -14.40
CA ALA A 88 4.06 7.46 -14.96
C ALA A 88 4.91 6.73 -13.89
N PHE A 89 5.05 7.30 -12.68
CA PHE A 89 5.76 6.63 -11.59
C PHE A 89 5.03 5.38 -11.12
N ASP A 90 3.70 5.46 -11.01
CA ASP A 90 2.90 4.34 -10.53
C ASP A 90 2.82 3.23 -11.61
N GLN A 91 2.65 3.58 -12.88
CA GLN A 91 2.48 2.58 -13.96
C GLN A 91 3.74 1.74 -14.30
N SER A 92 4.95 2.29 -14.14
CA SER A 92 6.18 1.56 -14.53
C SER A 92 6.56 0.44 -13.57
N TYR A 93 6.26 0.58 -12.27
CA TYR A 93 6.50 -0.48 -11.29
C TYR A 93 5.37 -1.50 -11.29
N ASP A 94 4.13 -1.06 -11.48
CA ASP A 94 2.99 -1.96 -11.57
C ASP A 94 3.09 -2.89 -12.78
N SER A 95 3.55 -2.38 -13.93
CA SER A 95 3.79 -3.21 -15.11
C SER A 95 4.87 -4.26 -14.87
N LEU A 96 6.00 -3.88 -14.27
CA LEU A 96 7.06 -4.83 -13.90
C LEU A 96 6.57 -5.87 -12.89
N ALA A 97 5.81 -5.46 -11.88
CA ALA A 97 5.25 -6.37 -10.89
C ALA A 97 4.26 -7.35 -11.51
N ALA A 98 3.39 -6.86 -12.40
CA ALA A 98 2.45 -7.70 -13.13
C ALA A 98 3.17 -8.68 -14.07
N ASP A 99 4.25 -8.26 -14.74
CA ASP A 99 5.08 -9.14 -15.56
C ASP A 99 5.76 -10.23 -14.73
N ALA A 100 6.27 -9.90 -13.55
CA ALA A 100 6.86 -10.88 -12.64
C ALA A 100 5.83 -11.92 -12.17
N LEU A 101 4.61 -11.50 -11.81
CA LEU A 101 3.54 -12.41 -11.41
C LEU A 101 3.07 -13.29 -12.59
N ARG A 102 2.96 -12.73 -13.79
CA ARG A 102 2.72 -13.53 -15.01
C ARG A 102 3.81 -14.56 -15.21
N TRP A 103 5.07 -14.18 -15.06
CA TRP A 103 6.19 -15.09 -15.22
C TRP A 103 6.16 -16.22 -14.18
N ILE A 104 5.85 -15.93 -12.91
CA ILE A 104 5.66 -16.95 -11.86
C ILE A 104 4.57 -17.95 -12.27
N ALA A 105 3.41 -17.44 -12.71
CA ALA A 105 2.30 -18.29 -13.12
C ALA A 105 2.69 -19.21 -14.28
N GLN A 106 3.39 -18.67 -15.30
CA GLN A 106 3.83 -19.45 -16.46
C GLN A 106 4.93 -20.46 -16.11
N ALA A 107 5.90 -20.06 -15.29
CA ALA A 107 6.99 -20.93 -14.84
C ALA A 107 6.49 -22.12 -14.02
N ALA A 108 5.36 -21.96 -13.31
CA ALA A 108 4.71 -23.02 -12.55
C ALA A 108 3.81 -23.95 -13.41
N GLY A 109 3.68 -23.71 -14.71
CA GLY A 109 2.88 -24.53 -15.63
C GLY A 109 1.57 -23.89 -16.11
N GLY A 110 1.27 -22.65 -15.70
CA GLY A 110 0.04 -21.94 -16.08
C GLY A 110 -1.23 -22.57 -15.49
N GLY A 111 -2.40 -22.09 -15.93
CA GLY A 111 -3.71 -22.55 -15.45
C GLY A 111 -3.80 -22.54 -13.92
N GLU A 112 -4.42 -23.58 -13.35
CA GLU A 112 -4.57 -23.73 -11.90
C GLU A 112 -3.23 -23.79 -11.14
N GLN A 113 -2.19 -24.39 -11.73
CA GLN A 113 -0.86 -24.45 -11.10
C GLN A 113 -0.20 -23.07 -11.03
N GLY A 114 -0.36 -22.29 -12.10
CA GLY A 114 0.08 -20.90 -12.14
C GLY A 114 -0.66 -20.02 -11.14
N GLU A 115 -1.99 -20.14 -11.06
CA GLU A 115 -2.81 -19.44 -10.09
C GLU A 115 -2.43 -19.79 -8.64
N ALA A 116 -2.21 -21.08 -8.36
CA ALA A 116 -1.75 -21.54 -7.05
C ALA A 116 -0.35 -20.99 -6.70
N ALA A 117 0.55 -20.89 -7.67
CA ALA A 117 1.88 -20.30 -7.47
C ALA A 117 1.79 -18.80 -7.15
N VAL A 118 0.93 -18.05 -7.84
CA VAL A 118 0.66 -16.64 -7.53
C VAL A 118 0.02 -16.49 -6.14
N ALA A 119 -0.93 -17.36 -5.78
CA ALA A 119 -1.53 -17.36 -4.45
C ALA A 119 -0.50 -17.67 -3.35
N ALA A 120 0.42 -18.61 -3.58
CA ALA A 120 1.50 -18.92 -2.65
C ALA A 120 2.46 -17.73 -2.48
N PHE A 121 2.81 -17.05 -3.57
CA PHE A 121 3.59 -15.82 -3.52
C PHE A 121 2.86 -14.72 -2.72
N ALA A 122 1.58 -14.49 -3.00
CA ALA A 122 0.77 -13.49 -2.30
C ALA A 122 0.71 -13.76 -0.79
N ARG A 123 0.46 -15.02 -0.39
CA ARG A 123 0.49 -15.45 1.02
C ARG A 123 1.85 -15.19 1.66
N ALA A 124 2.95 -15.62 1.03
CA ALA A 124 4.30 -15.43 1.56
C ALA A 124 4.65 -13.94 1.73
N ARG A 125 4.25 -13.09 0.78
CA ARG A 125 4.41 -11.63 0.87
C ARG A 125 3.64 -11.06 2.06
N MET A 126 2.36 -11.41 2.20
CA MET A 126 1.52 -10.85 3.26
C MET A 126 1.90 -11.39 4.64
N ASP A 127 2.37 -12.64 4.74
CA ASP A 127 2.92 -13.19 5.98
C ASP A 127 4.17 -12.44 6.44
N ALA A 128 5.08 -12.11 5.51
CA ALA A 128 6.25 -11.29 5.83
C ALA A 128 5.88 -9.89 6.34
N GLN A 129 4.82 -9.27 5.78
CA GLN A 129 4.30 -8.00 6.29
C GLN A 129 3.62 -8.17 7.67
N ALA A 130 2.88 -9.27 7.85
CA ALA A 130 2.17 -9.56 9.08
C ALA A 130 3.10 -9.72 10.28
N GLU A 131 4.32 -10.22 10.09
CA GLU A 131 5.36 -10.23 11.14
C GLU A 131 5.61 -8.82 11.70
N THR A 132 5.78 -7.83 10.83
CA THR A 132 6.02 -6.43 11.21
C THR A 132 4.82 -5.81 11.92
N TYR A 133 3.60 -6.19 11.52
CA TYR A 133 2.38 -5.67 12.14
C TYR A 133 2.16 -6.27 13.54
N ARG A 134 2.60 -7.51 13.76
CA ARG A 134 2.30 -8.29 14.95
C ARG A 134 2.73 -7.61 16.24
N GLU A 135 3.92 -7.02 16.27
CA GLU A 135 4.42 -6.27 17.42
C GLU A 135 3.47 -5.13 17.84
N SER A 136 2.93 -4.41 16.87
CA SER A 136 1.99 -3.30 17.12
C SER A 136 0.62 -3.78 17.57
N LEU A 137 0.16 -4.93 17.06
CA LEU A 137 -1.13 -5.52 17.43
C LEU A 137 -1.09 -6.21 18.80
N ASP A 138 0.02 -6.85 19.15
CA ASP A 138 0.20 -7.53 20.44
C ASP A 138 0.34 -6.53 21.59
N ALA A 139 0.90 -5.35 21.32
CA ALA A 139 0.95 -4.25 22.29
C ALA A 139 -0.42 -3.56 22.52
N ALA A 140 -1.40 -3.77 21.62
CA ALA A 140 -2.71 -3.17 21.71
C ALA A 140 -3.70 -4.04 22.51
N ALA A 141 -4.60 -3.38 23.26
CA ALA A 141 -5.75 -4.06 23.85
C ALA A 141 -6.64 -4.67 22.75
N PRO A 142 -7.39 -5.76 23.03
CA PRO A 142 -8.23 -6.42 22.03
C PRO A 142 -9.13 -5.47 21.24
N GLU A 143 -9.73 -4.48 21.91
CA GLU A 143 -10.61 -3.48 21.31
C GLU A 143 -9.86 -2.45 20.44
N GLY A 144 -8.54 -2.33 20.60
CA GLY A 144 -7.68 -1.43 19.84
C GLY A 144 -6.93 -2.08 18.69
N ARG A 145 -7.04 -3.41 18.51
CA ARG A 145 -6.27 -4.16 17.49
C ARG A 145 -6.59 -3.73 16.07
N THR A 146 -7.87 -3.46 15.76
CA THR A 146 -8.28 -2.96 14.44
C THR A 146 -7.65 -1.60 14.14
N GLU A 147 -7.59 -0.71 15.15
CA GLU A 147 -6.95 0.61 15.00
C GLU A 147 -5.43 0.49 14.88
N ALA A 148 -4.80 -0.41 15.63
CA ALA A 148 -3.37 -0.69 15.51
C ALA A 148 -3.02 -1.21 14.10
N LEU A 149 -3.82 -2.12 13.57
CA LEU A 149 -3.67 -2.62 12.20
C LEU A 149 -3.83 -1.50 11.16
N ALA A 150 -4.82 -0.60 11.33
CA ALA A 150 -4.99 0.55 10.44
C ALA A 150 -3.77 1.49 10.45
N LYS A 151 -3.16 1.71 11.62
CA LYS A 151 -1.93 2.52 11.73
C LYS A 151 -0.75 1.86 11.03
N ALA A 152 -0.56 0.55 11.22
CA ALA A 152 0.50 -0.21 10.56
C ALA A 152 0.34 -0.19 9.03
N LEU A 153 -0.86 -0.46 8.53
CA LEU A 153 -1.18 -0.38 7.10
C LEU A 153 -0.95 1.04 6.53
N THR A 154 -1.24 2.07 7.31
CA THR A 154 -0.98 3.46 6.90
C THR A 154 0.51 3.74 6.76
N ALA A 155 1.34 3.20 7.65
CA ALA A 155 2.79 3.30 7.54
C ALA A 155 3.32 2.62 6.26
N ASP A 156 2.66 1.55 5.82
CA ASP A 156 2.94 0.84 4.57
C ASP A 156 2.26 1.46 3.33
N GLY A 157 1.62 2.63 3.49
CA GLY A 157 1.10 3.44 2.38
C GLY A 157 -0.35 3.16 2.00
N TYR A 158 -1.12 2.38 2.77
CA TYR A 158 -2.53 2.07 2.46
C TYR A 158 -3.54 3.15 2.89
N ALA A 159 -3.08 4.23 3.54
CA ALA A 159 -3.95 5.29 4.07
C ALA A 159 -5.20 4.72 4.76
N ALA A 160 -5.00 3.92 5.81
CA ALA A 160 -6.04 3.09 6.40
C ALA A 160 -6.65 3.71 7.66
N THR A 161 -7.94 3.44 7.89
CA THR A 161 -8.69 3.90 9.07
C THR A 161 -9.54 2.79 9.64
N ALA A 162 -9.66 2.72 10.97
CA ALA A 162 -10.60 1.87 11.68
C ALA A 162 -11.78 2.71 12.19
N LYS A 163 -13.01 2.23 12.03
CA LYS A 163 -14.24 2.89 12.50
C LYS A 163 -15.24 1.86 13.00
N SER A 164 -16.16 2.24 13.88
CA SER A 164 -17.31 1.39 14.18
C SER A 164 -18.14 1.15 12.92
N ALA A 165 -18.56 -0.09 12.70
CA ALA A 165 -19.41 -0.41 11.57
C ALA A 165 -20.80 0.23 11.74
N PRO A 166 -21.37 0.84 10.68
CA PRO A 166 -22.74 1.33 10.71
C PRO A 166 -23.74 0.16 10.66
N GLY A 167 -24.80 0.22 11.46
CA GLY A 167 -25.90 -0.76 11.45
C GLY A 167 -26.09 -1.51 12.78
N PRO A 168 -27.03 -2.47 12.82
CA PRO A 168 -27.41 -3.20 14.04
C PRO A 168 -26.37 -4.25 14.49
N HIS A 169 -25.38 -4.57 13.64
CA HIS A 169 -24.34 -5.54 13.95
C HIS A 169 -23.18 -4.87 14.68
N SER A 170 -22.85 -5.34 15.89
CA SER A 170 -21.68 -4.88 16.63
C SER A 170 -20.41 -5.33 15.90
N GLY A 171 -19.72 -4.37 15.28
CA GLY A 171 -18.51 -4.63 14.50
C GLY A 171 -17.71 -3.37 14.21
N GLU A 172 -16.56 -3.56 13.60
CA GLU A 172 -15.66 -2.52 13.13
C GLU A 172 -15.48 -2.63 11.62
N GLN A 173 -15.10 -1.53 10.99
CA GLN A 173 -14.69 -1.48 9.59
C GLN A 173 -13.27 -0.98 9.52
N LEU A 174 -12.43 -1.76 8.83
CA LEU A 174 -11.13 -1.35 8.37
C LEU A 174 -11.28 -0.86 6.92
N CYS A 175 -11.01 0.42 6.69
CA CYS A 175 -11.08 1.06 5.39
C CYS A 175 -9.68 1.44 4.92
N GLN A 176 -9.30 1.07 3.69
CA GLN A 176 -8.05 1.52 3.05
C GLN A 176 -8.43 2.47 1.91
N HIS A 177 -8.06 3.75 2.03
CA HIS A 177 -8.37 4.80 1.05
C HIS A 177 -7.34 4.85 -0.09
N HIS A 178 -6.25 4.09 0.03
CA HIS A 178 -5.24 3.90 -0.99
C HIS A 178 -4.76 2.44 -0.95
N CYS A 179 -4.46 1.86 -2.10
CA CYS A 179 -3.86 0.53 -2.18
C CYS A 179 -2.64 0.59 -3.11
N PRO A 180 -1.41 0.50 -2.57
CA PRO A 180 -0.18 0.60 -3.37
C PRO A 180 -0.01 -0.48 -4.44
N VAL A 181 -0.87 -1.51 -4.44
CA VAL A 181 -0.84 -2.62 -5.39
C VAL A 181 -2.17 -2.76 -6.15
N ALA A 182 -3.03 -1.73 -6.15
CA ALA A 182 -4.37 -1.80 -6.73
C ALA A 182 -4.35 -2.29 -8.19
N HIS A 183 -3.49 -1.68 -9.01
CA HIS A 183 -3.43 -2.00 -10.44
C HIS A 183 -2.90 -3.42 -10.73
N VAL A 184 -2.00 -3.92 -9.89
CA VAL A 184 -1.54 -5.31 -9.98
C VAL A 184 -2.64 -6.26 -9.49
N ALA A 185 -3.34 -5.91 -8.41
CA ALA A 185 -4.42 -6.71 -7.83
C ALA A 185 -5.66 -6.81 -8.73
N GLU A 186 -5.88 -5.86 -9.65
CA GLU A 186 -6.89 -5.96 -10.72
C GLU A 186 -6.69 -7.21 -11.58
N GLN A 187 -5.43 -7.56 -11.85
CA GLN A 187 -5.06 -8.73 -12.67
C GLN A 187 -4.80 -9.98 -11.82
N PHE A 188 -4.47 -9.79 -10.54
CA PHE A 188 -4.11 -10.85 -9.60
C PHE A 188 -4.88 -10.72 -8.28
N PRO A 189 -6.18 -11.10 -8.24
CA PRO A 189 -7.03 -11.01 -7.06
C PRO A 189 -6.50 -11.76 -5.83
N GLN A 190 -5.61 -12.73 -6.03
CA GLN A 190 -4.94 -13.50 -4.97
C GLN A 190 -4.23 -12.59 -3.96
N LEU A 191 -3.81 -11.38 -4.36
CA LEU A 191 -3.23 -10.37 -3.46
C LEU A 191 -4.26 -9.88 -2.42
N CYS A 192 -5.49 -9.57 -2.86
CA CYS A 192 -6.59 -9.14 -1.98
C CYS A 192 -7.08 -10.27 -1.08
N GLU A 193 -7.08 -11.51 -1.59
CA GLU A 193 -7.45 -12.71 -0.84
C GLU A 193 -6.44 -12.98 0.29
N ALA A 194 -5.14 -13.01 -0.04
CA ALA A 194 -4.07 -13.18 0.94
C ALA A 194 -4.10 -12.10 2.03
N GLU A 195 -4.36 -10.84 1.66
CA GLU A 195 -4.56 -9.75 2.62
C GLU A 195 -5.69 -10.05 3.60
N THR A 196 -6.85 -10.47 3.09
CA THR A 196 -8.04 -10.77 3.89
C THR A 196 -7.78 -11.94 4.84
N GLU A 197 -7.12 -12.98 4.36
CA GLU A 197 -6.71 -14.11 5.21
C GLU A 197 -5.77 -13.67 6.35
N VAL A 198 -4.78 -12.82 6.04
CA VAL A 198 -3.85 -12.28 7.05
C VAL A 198 -4.59 -11.42 8.07
N PHE A 199 -5.52 -10.57 7.65
CA PHE A 199 -6.33 -9.76 8.58
C PHE A 199 -7.14 -10.64 9.54
N SER A 200 -7.75 -11.72 9.02
CA SER A 200 -8.45 -12.70 9.84
C SER A 200 -7.55 -13.32 10.91
N ARG A 201 -6.34 -13.75 10.51
CA ARG A 201 -5.34 -14.33 11.42
C ARG A 201 -4.85 -13.34 12.47
N LEU A 202 -4.49 -12.13 12.05
CA LEU A 202 -3.94 -11.08 12.92
C LEU A 202 -4.96 -10.60 13.96
N LEU A 203 -6.22 -10.47 13.58
CA LEU A 203 -7.28 -10.01 14.48
C LEU A 203 -7.88 -11.17 15.30
N GLY A 204 -7.62 -12.42 14.92
CA GLY A 204 -8.13 -13.60 15.62
C GLY A 204 -9.64 -13.80 15.48
N THR A 205 -10.26 -13.18 14.47
CA THR A 205 -11.68 -13.29 14.16
C THR A 205 -11.88 -13.32 12.66
N HIS A 206 -12.96 -13.95 12.20
CA HIS A 206 -13.33 -13.91 10.79
C HIS A 206 -13.54 -12.46 10.35
N VAL A 207 -13.02 -12.11 9.17
CA VAL A 207 -13.25 -10.81 8.54
C VAL A 207 -13.93 -10.99 7.19
N GLN A 208 -14.72 -10.02 6.77
CA GLN A 208 -15.41 -10.03 5.48
C GLN A 208 -14.98 -8.84 4.64
N ARG A 209 -14.40 -9.09 3.47
CA ARG A 209 -14.15 -8.04 2.47
C ARG A 209 -15.49 -7.64 1.83
N LEU A 210 -15.83 -6.36 1.92
CA LEU A 210 -17.07 -5.79 1.38
C LEU A 210 -16.83 -5.04 0.06
N ALA A 211 -15.67 -4.42 -0.09
CA ALA A 211 -15.31 -3.60 -1.25
C ALA A 211 -13.78 -3.60 -1.45
N THR A 212 -13.33 -3.40 -2.68
CA THR A 212 -11.91 -3.34 -3.04
C THR A 212 -11.66 -2.34 -4.17
N ILE A 213 -10.64 -1.51 -4.00
CA ILE A 213 -10.19 -0.56 -5.05
C ILE A 213 -9.83 -1.30 -6.34
N ALA A 214 -9.22 -2.49 -6.24
CA ALA A 214 -8.87 -3.33 -7.39
C ALA A 214 -10.07 -3.83 -8.21
N HIS A 215 -11.30 -3.76 -7.68
CA HIS A 215 -12.52 -4.07 -8.45
C HIS A 215 -13.32 -2.80 -8.82
N GLY A 216 -12.71 -1.62 -8.69
CA GLY A 216 -13.31 -0.33 -9.08
C GLY A 216 -14.06 0.40 -7.97
N ASP A 217 -14.01 -0.08 -6.72
CA ASP A 217 -14.55 0.66 -5.59
C ASP A 217 -13.67 1.86 -5.21
N GLY A 218 -14.25 2.89 -4.58
CA GLY A 218 -13.46 4.04 -4.11
C GLY A 218 -12.58 3.77 -2.89
N VAL A 219 -12.89 2.72 -2.11
CA VAL A 219 -12.24 2.40 -0.82
C VAL A 219 -12.30 0.89 -0.57
N CYS A 220 -11.19 0.25 -0.21
CA CYS A 220 -11.25 -1.13 0.26
C CYS A 220 -11.91 -1.15 1.64
N THR A 221 -12.95 -1.95 1.84
CA THR A 221 -13.66 -2.02 3.12
C THR A 221 -13.70 -3.46 3.60
N THR A 222 -13.19 -3.71 4.80
CA THR A 222 -13.25 -5.00 5.49
C THR A 222 -14.07 -4.84 6.76
N PHE A 223 -15.09 -5.66 6.93
CA PHE A 223 -15.89 -5.75 8.15
C PHE A 223 -15.29 -6.77 9.12
N ILE A 224 -15.19 -6.37 10.38
CA ILE A 224 -14.65 -7.15 11.48
C ILE A 224 -15.76 -7.26 12.53
N PRO A 225 -16.39 -8.44 12.70
CA PRO A 225 -17.37 -8.65 13.76
C PRO A 225 -16.71 -8.48 15.13
N ARG A 226 -17.35 -7.74 16.03
CA ARG A 226 -16.97 -7.78 17.44
C ARG A 226 -17.53 -9.05 18.03
N GLY A 227 -16.65 -9.94 18.48
CA GLY A 227 -17.07 -11.12 19.23
C GLY A 227 -17.84 -10.68 20.48
N ALA A 228 -19.11 -11.09 20.60
CA ALA A 228 -19.59 -11.45 21.92
C ALA A 228 -18.63 -12.54 22.42
N GLY A 229 -18.12 -12.40 23.64
CA GLY A 229 -17.17 -13.35 24.22
C GLY A 229 -17.61 -14.79 23.95
N THR A 230 -16.63 -15.66 23.72
CA THR A 230 -16.78 -17.11 23.59
C THR A 230 -17.99 -17.60 24.40
N PRO A 231 -19.02 -18.24 23.80
CA PRO A 231 -20.08 -18.81 24.59
C PRO A 231 -19.44 -19.87 25.49
N GLN A 232 -19.29 -19.55 26.78
CA GLN A 232 -19.05 -20.56 27.80
C GLN A 232 -20.22 -21.51 27.69
N ASN A 233 -19.91 -22.72 27.25
CA ASN A 233 -20.86 -23.80 27.14
C ASN A 233 -21.22 -24.24 28.56
N ASP A 234 -22.12 -23.49 29.22
CA ASP A 234 -22.72 -23.86 30.49
C ASP A 234 -23.56 -25.11 30.25
N THR A 235 -22.87 -26.25 30.33
CA THR A 235 -23.47 -27.57 30.36
C THR A 235 -24.14 -27.72 31.72
N SER A 236 -25.27 -27.03 31.91
CA SER A 236 -26.21 -27.33 32.99
C SER A 236 -26.97 -28.59 32.58
N ALA A 237 -26.38 -29.75 32.89
CA ALA A 237 -27.07 -31.03 32.86
C ALA A 237 -28.23 -30.97 33.87
N SER A 238 -29.42 -30.58 33.40
CA SER A 238 -30.65 -30.79 34.13
C SER A 238 -31.00 -32.27 34.06
N ALA A 239 -30.75 -32.98 35.15
CA ALA A 239 -31.17 -34.36 35.34
C ALA A 239 -32.70 -34.43 35.34
N SER A 240 -33.28 -34.82 34.20
CA SER A 240 -34.67 -35.26 34.10
C SER A 240 -34.77 -36.65 34.72
N THR A 241 -35.30 -36.75 35.93
CA THR A 241 -35.74 -38.03 36.50
C THR A 241 -37.25 -38.09 36.36
N ALA A 242 -37.72 -38.62 35.23
CA ALA A 242 -39.12 -38.90 34.99
C ALA A 242 -39.61 -39.99 35.96
N GLY A 243 -40.78 -39.74 36.55
CA GLY A 243 -41.39 -40.53 37.61
C GLY A 243 -41.72 -41.98 37.24
N ARG A 244 -41.63 -42.84 38.26
CA ARG A 244 -42.27 -44.16 38.28
C ARG A 244 -43.74 -43.98 38.68
N ASN A 245 -44.64 -44.48 37.84
CA ASN A 245 -46.06 -44.65 38.14
C ASN A 245 -46.26 -46.02 38.83
N PRO A 246 -47.07 -46.15 39.90
CA PRO A 246 -47.36 -47.43 40.51
C PRO A 246 -48.56 -48.12 39.86
N ALA A 247 -48.45 -49.43 39.65
CA ALA A 247 -49.53 -50.39 39.58
C ALA A 247 -49.06 -51.67 40.27
#